data_AF-A0A914GDV5-F1
#
_entry.id   AF-A0A914GDV5-F1
#
_cell.length_a   1.000
_cell.length_b   1.000
_cell.length_c   1.000
_cell.angle_alpha   90.00
_cell.angle_beta   90.00
_cell.angle_gamma   90.00
#
_symmetry.space_group_name_H-M   'P 1'
#
loop_
_entity.id
_entity.type
_entity.pdbx_description
1 polymer ?
#
loop_
_entity_poly.entity_id
_entity_poly.type
_entity_poly.pdbx_seq_one_letter_code
_entity_poly.pdbx_strand_id
1 'polypeptide(L)'
;MIRRKDKALAQILAAFILLQFPLNSLQRAAGDSCKSEKLREIILESVGMYPHQYSFQAKYMKKAAEERFGNWWSAVIISEKGGYGMSAIYDQHQNTSCEIMIFDAFYWLGRTC
;
A
#
# COMPACT_ATOMS: atom_id res chain seq x y z
N MET A 1 -55.36 -0.45 9.02
CA MET A 1 -54.47 -1.54 9.49
C MET A 1 -53.25 -1.63 8.58
N ILE A 2 -52.42 -0.58 8.52
CA ILE A 2 -51.21 -0.46 7.67
C ILE A 2 -50.21 0.28 8.54
N ARG A 3 -49.29 -0.41 9.23
CA ARG A 3 -48.23 0.27 10.02
C ARG A 3 -47.13 -0.60 10.62
N ARG A 4 -47.25 -1.94 10.63
CA ARG A 4 -46.23 -2.83 11.24
C ARG A 4 -45.27 -3.47 10.23
N LYS A 5 -45.72 -3.82 9.03
CA LYS A 5 -44.86 -4.48 8.02
C LYS A 5 -43.80 -3.54 7.43
N ASP A 6 -44.15 -2.28 7.18
CA ASP A 6 -43.24 -1.30 6.56
C ASP A 6 -42.08 -0.90 7.48
N LYS A 7 -42.32 -0.87 8.80
CA LYS A 7 -41.29 -0.58 9.80
C LYS A 7 -40.27 -1.70 9.92
N ALA A 8 -40.71 -2.95 9.83
CA ALA A 8 -39.82 -4.11 9.88
C ALA A 8 -38.93 -4.18 8.63
N LEU A 9 -39.49 -3.87 7.46
CA LEU A 9 -38.76 -3.84 6.19
C LEU A 9 -37.69 -2.73 6.17
N ALA A 10 -38.03 -1.54 6.70
CA ALA A 10 -37.07 -0.44 6.85
C ALA A 10 -35.93 -0.77 7.84
N GLN A 11 -36.23 -1.47 8.94
CA GLN A 11 -35.20 -1.90 9.90
C GLN A 11 -34.26 -2.96 9.32
N ILE A 12 -34.78 -3.91 8.54
CA ILE A 12 -33.96 -4.94 7.88
C ILE A 12 -33.06 -4.32 6.81
N LEU A 13 -33.58 -3.38 6.02
CA LEU A 13 -32.79 -2.64 5.02
C LEU A 13 -31.69 -1.80 5.68
N ALA A 14 -31.99 -1.09 6.77
CA ALA A 14 -31.00 -0.32 7.51
C ALA A 14 -29.90 -1.21 8.11
N ALA A 15 -30.26 -2.39 8.63
CA ALA A 15 -29.29 -3.36 9.15
C ALA A 15 -28.39 -3.93 8.03
N PHE A 16 -28.94 -4.18 6.83
CA PHE A 16 -28.16 -4.63 5.67
C PHE A 16 -27.16 -3.59 5.19
N ILE A 17 -27.55 -2.30 5.14
CA ILE A 17 -26.64 -1.20 4.77
C ILE A 17 -25.52 -1.05 5.79
N LEU A 18 -25.82 -1.14 7.09
CA LEU A 18 -24.81 -1.04 8.16
C LEU A 18 -23.84 -2.24 8.18
N LEU A 19 -24.28 -3.43 7.76
CA LEU A 19 -23.43 -4.62 7.64
C LEU A 19 -22.51 -4.61 6.40
N GLN A 20 -22.76 -3.75 5.40
CA GLN A 20 -21.88 -3.61 4.24
C GLN A 20 -20.64 -2.73 4.49
N PHE A 21 -20.72 -1.80 5.47
CA PHE A 21 -19.59 -0.92 5.80
C PHE A 21 -18.33 -1.64 6.31
N PRO A 22 -18.40 -2.65 7.20
CA PRO A 22 -17.19 -3.33 7.68
C PRO A 22 -16.59 -4.31 6.66
N LEU A 23 -17.32 -4.73 5.62
CA LEU A 23 -16.79 -5.66 4.61
C LEU A 23 -15.76 -4.99 3.70
N ASN A 24 -16.00 -3.73 3.30
CA ASN A 24 -15.12 -3.01 2.38
C ASN A 24 -13.79 -2.58 3.02
N SER A 25 -13.75 -2.39 4.34
CA SER A 25 -12.53 -2.01 5.06
C SER A 25 -11.59 -3.18 5.33
N LEU A 26 -12.09 -4.42 5.34
CA LEU A 26 -11.25 -5.61 5.55
C LEU A 26 -10.38 -5.95 4.31
N GLN A 27 -10.81 -5.53 3.12
CA GLN A 27 -10.13 -5.84 1.87
C GLN A 27 -8.85 -5.02 1.63
N ARG A 28 -8.67 -3.91 2.34
CA ARG A 28 -7.49 -3.04 2.19
C ARG A 28 -6.24 -3.57 2.90
N ALA A 29 -6.36 -4.60 3.74
CA ALA A 29 -5.24 -5.23 4.42
C ALA A 29 -4.72 -6.50 3.72
N ALA A 30 -5.37 -6.94 2.63
CA ALA A 30 -5.04 -8.20 1.95
C ALA A 30 -3.95 -8.08 0.86
N GLY A 31 -3.35 -6.90 0.67
CA GLY A 31 -2.42 -6.61 -0.44
C GLY A 31 -0.97 -6.33 -0.05
N ASP A 32 -0.64 -6.31 1.24
CA ASP A 32 0.71 -5.96 1.70
C ASP A 32 1.56 -7.23 1.84
N SER A 33 2.62 -7.35 1.04
CA SER A 33 3.59 -8.44 1.09
C SER A 33 4.95 -7.87 1.49
N CYS A 34 5.15 -7.70 2.79
CA CYS A 34 6.41 -7.19 3.34
C CYS A 34 7.12 -8.24 4.18
N LYS A 35 8.31 -8.66 3.72
CA LYS A 35 9.18 -9.60 4.47
C LYS A 35 9.83 -8.96 5.70
N SER A 36 9.73 -7.63 5.85
CA SER A 36 10.31 -6.85 6.96
C SER A 36 9.49 -5.60 7.25
N GLU A 37 9.07 -5.41 8.51
CA GLU A 37 8.41 -4.18 8.97
C GLU A 37 9.30 -2.95 8.79
N LYS A 38 10.63 -3.11 8.85
CA LYS A 38 11.56 -2.00 8.63
C LYS A 38 11.56 -1.47 7.20
N LEU A 39 11.26 -2.32 6.22
CA LEU A 39 11.08 -1.87 4.84
C LEU A 39 9.73 -1.15 4.68
N ARG A 40 8.69 -1.65 5.35
CA ARG A 40 7.38 -0.99 5.38
C ARG A 40 7.47 0.41 5.98
N GLU A 41 8.20 0.57 7.09
CA GLU A 41 8.48 1.86 7.71
C GLU A 41 9.12 2.84 6.70
N ILE A 42 10.14 2.41 5.94
CA ILE A 42 10.79 3.25 4.92
C ILE A 42 9.79 3.73 3.86
N ILE A 43 8.90 2.84 3.39
CA ILE A 43 7.90 3.21 2.39
C ILE A 43 6.94 4.27 2.96
N LEU A 44 6.39 4.04 4.15
CA LEU A 44 5.47 4.96 4.80
C LEU A 44 6.13 6.32 5.12
N GLU A 45 7.39 6.31 5.53
CA GLU A 45 8.20 7.49 5.78
C GLU A 45 8.34 8.34 4.50
N SER A 46 8.63 7.68 3.36
CA SER A 46 8.76 8.36 2.06
C SER A 46 7.47 9.05 1.63
N VAL A 47 6.31 8.42 1.86
CA VAL A 47 4.99 8.97 1.55
C VAL A 47 4.71 10.21 2.39
N GLY A 48 5.10 10.18 3.67
CA GLY A 48 4.96 11.32 4.58
C GLY A 48 5.89 12.49 4.24
N MET A 49 7.11 12.23 3.79
CA MET A 49 8.10 13.28 3.47
C MET A 49 7.92 13.90 2.10
N TYR A 50 7.52 13.13 1.09
CA TYR A 50 7.46 13.57 -0.31
C TYR A 50 6.08 13.31 -0.91
N PRO A 51 5.00 13.91 -0.40
CA PRO A 51 3.65 13.64 -0.87
C PRO A 51 3.51 13.91 -2.38
N HIS A 52 2.92 12.96 -3.10
CA HIS A 52 2.70 12.99 -4.56
C HIS A 52 3.97 13.12 -5.43
N GLN A 53 5.16 13.01 -4.84
CA GLN A 53 6.44 13.18 -5.52
C GLN A 53 7.16 11.84 -5.66
N TYR A 54 6.61 10.96 -6.51
CA TYR A 54 7.06 9.56 -6.62
C TYR A 54 8.56 9.40 -6.94
N SER A 55 9.15 10.27 -7.75
CA SER A 55 10.58 10.22 -8.04
C SER A 55 11.44 10.48 -6.79
N PHE A 56 11.02 11.41 -5.92
CA PHE A 56 11.70 11.69 -4.66
C PHE A 56 11.46 10.57 -3.64
N GLN A 57 10.24 10.04 -3.57
CA GLN A 57 9.93 8.87 -2.74
C GLN A 57 10.81 7.67 -3.10
N ALA A 58 10.90 7.30 -4.39
CA ALA A 58 11.71 6.17 -4.85
C ALA A 58 13.22 6.38 -4.56
N LYS A 59 13.73 7.60 -4.76
CA LYS A 59 15.12 7.95 -4.43
C LYS A 59 15.40 7.84 -2.93
N TYR A 60 14.46 8.32 -2.10
CA TYR A 60 14.56 8.19 -0.65
C TYR A 60 14.53 6.73 -0.21
N MET A 61 13.57 5.95 -0.69
CA MET A 61 13.40 4.54 -0.36
C MET A 61 14.68 3.74 -0.62
N LYS A 62 15.28 3.90 -1.80
CA LYS A 62 16.56 3.26 -2.14
C LYS A 62 17.66 3.68 -1.16
N LYS A 63 17.87 4.99 -0.99
CA LYS A 63 18.96 5.51 -0.14
C LYS A 63 18.82 5.06 1.31
N ALA A 64 17.62 5.14 1.88
CA ALA A 64 17.35 4.72 3.25
C ALA A 64 17.56 3.20 3.43
N ALA A 65 17.21 2.39 2.44
CA ALA A 65 17.47 0.95 2.49
C ALA A 65 18.98 0.65 2.38
N GLU A 66 19.70 1.35 1.52
CA GLU A 66 21.16 1.23 1.38
C GLU A 66 21.90 1.62 2.67
N GLU A 67 21.48 2.72 3.31
CA GLU A 67 22.06 3.21 4.57
C GLU A 67 21.78 2.25 5.74
N ARG A 68 20.61 1.61 5.79
CA ARG A 68 20.20 0.74 6.91
C ARG A 68 20.62 -0.72 6.75
N PHE A 69 20.67 -1.23 5.52
CA PHE A 69 20.81 -2.66 5.24
C PHE A 69 21.96 -3.00 4.27
N GLY A 70 22.79 -2.01 3.91
CA GLY A 70 23.87 -2.17 2.95
C GLY A 70 23.39 -2.07 1.51
N ASN A 71 24.33 -2.10 0.56
CA ASN A 71 24.08 -1.76 -0.84
C ASN A 71 23.10 -2.71 -1.56
N TRP A 72 22.75 -2.31 -2.79
CA TRP A 72 22.00 -3.11 -3.77
C TRP A 72 20.49 -3.16 -3.49
N TRP A 73 19.87 -1.98 -3.51
CA TRP A 73 18.43 -1.82 -3.37
C TRP A 73 17.80 -1.13 -4.57
N SER A 74 16.56 -1.52 -4.80
CA SER A 74 15.72 -1.00 -5.86
C SER A 74 14.35 -0.61 -5.31
N ALA A 75 13.84 0.52 -5.75
CA ALA A 75 12.55 1.08 -5.38
C ALA A 75 11.73 1.37 -6.65
N VAL A 76 10.48 0.93 -6.67
CA VAL A 76 9.54 1.12 -7.78
C VAL A 76 8.20 1.58 -7.22
N ILE A 77 7.63 2.62 -7.82
CA ILE A 77 6.31 3.15 -7.49
C ILE A 77 5.52 3.28 -8.78
N ILE A 78 4.35 2.65 -8.82
CA ILE A 78 3.44 2.66 -9.98
C ILE A 78 2.08 3.18 -9.51
N SER A 79 1.67 4.34 -10.02
CA SER A 79 0.34 4.88 -9.77
C SER A 79 -0.56 4.70 -10.99
N GLU A 80 -1.81 4.32 -10.77
CA GLU A 80 -2.83 4.19 -11.83
C GLU A 80 -3.08 5.52 -12.56
N LYS A 81 -2.79 6.65 -11.90
CA LYS A 81 -2.94 8.00 -12.46
C LYS A 81 -1.75 8.46 -13.33
N GLY A 82 -0.86 7.54 -13.71
CA GLY A 82 0.26 7.82 -14.64
C GLY A 82 1.53 8.35 -13.98
N GLY A 83 1.63 8.29 -12.65
CA GLY A 83 2.86 8.60 -11.92
C GLY A 83 3.76 7.38 -11.79
N TYR A 84 5.03 7.52 -12.17
CA TYR A 84 6.03 6.45 -12.03
C TYR A 84 7.31 7.00 -11.39
N GLY A 85 7.85 6.25 -10.42
CA GLY A 85 9.15 6.54 -9.80
C GLY A 85 9.98 5.26 -9.71
N MET A 86 11.21 5.29 -10.24
CA MET A 86 12.12 4.14 -10.17
C MET A 86 13.52 4.56 -9.75
N SER A 87 14.11 3.77 -8.87
CA SER A 87 15.53 3.80 -8.56
C SER A 87 15.99 2.36 -8.44
N ALA A 88 16.60 1.79 -9.49
CA ALA A 88 16.88 0.36 -9.56
C ALA A 88 18.36 0.04 -9.81
N ILE A 89 18.75 -1.15 -9.36
CA ILE A 89 19.92 -1.94 -9.78
C ILE A 89 19.35 -3.30 -10.21
N TYR A 90 19.84 -3.93 -11.28
CA TYR A 90 19.27 -5.17 -11.81
C TYR A 90 20.14 -6.36 -11.38
N ASP A 91 19.57 -7.30 -10.62
CA ASP A 91 20.20 -8.59 -10.31
C ASP A 91 19.15 -9.70 -10.10
N GLN A 92 19.55 -10.96 -10.22
CA GLN A 92 18.67 -12.12 -10.36
C GLN A 92 18.22 -12.76 -9.03
N HIS A 93 18.71 -12.33 -7.85
CA HIS A 93 18.37 -12.98 -6.57
C HIS A 93 17.50 -12.12 -5.62
N GLN A 94 16.34 -12.67 -5.21
CA GLN A 94 15.29 -11.98 -4.44
C GLN A 94 15.35 -12.25 -2.92
N ASN A 95 16.35 -11.73 -2.21
CA ASN A 95 16.48 -12.11 -0.79
C ASN A 95 15.71 -11.26 0.22
N THR A 96 15.22 -10.05 -0.13
CA THR A 96 14.25 -9.32 0.74
C THR A 96 13.47 -8.29 -0.07
N SER A 97 12.14 -8.27 0.03
CA SER A 97 11.28 -7.28 -0.61
C SER A 97 10.11 -6.86 0.30
N CYS A 98 9.53 -5.70 -0.01
CA CYS A 98 8.31 -5.21 0.58
C CYS A 98 7.44 -4.55 -0.48
N GLU A 99 6.19 -4.99 -0.52
CA GLU A 99 5.17 -4.61 -1.48
C GLU A 99 3.96 -4.12 -0.70
N ILE A 100 3.51 -2.91 -1.00
CA ILE A 100 2.40 -2.28 -0.28
C ILE A 100 1.57 -1.43 -1.23
N MET A 101 0.25 -1.51 -1.06
CA MET A 101 -0.69 -0.66 -1.79
C MET A 101 -1.10 0.52 -0.92
N ILE A 102 -0.72 1.72 -1.33
CA ILE A 102 -1.08 2.95 -0.63
C ILE A 102 -1.94 3.81 -1.56
N PHE A 103 -3.23 3.90 -1.24
CA PHE A 103 -4.25 4.50 -2.10
C PHE A 103 -4.31 3.81 -3.48
N ASP A 104 -3.99 4.54 -4.54
CA ASP A 104 -3.99 4.13 -5.95
C ASP A 104 -2.56 3.98 -6.49
N ALA A 105 -1.59 3.75 -5.60
CA ALA A 105 -0.20 3.54 -5.93
C ALA A 105 0.35 2.24 -5.31
N PHE A 106 0.98 1.44 -6.17
CA PHE A 106 1.74 0.27 -5.82
C PHE A 106 3.18 0.66 -5.50
N TYR A 107 3.66 0.24 -4.34
CA TYR A 107 5.03 0.46 -3.89
C TYR A 107 5.76 -0.88 -3.81
N TRP A 108 6.97 -0.92 -4.33
CA TRP A 108 7.88 -2.05 -4.22
C TRP A 108 9.27 -1.56 -3.82
N LEU A 109 9.85 -2.20 -2.80
CA LEU A 109 11.22 -1.99 -2.34
C LEU A 109 11.88 -3.35 -2.18
N GLY A 110 12.95 -3.61 -2.91
CA GLY A 110 13.60 -4.92 -2.92
C GLY A 110 15.10 -4.88 -3.06
N ARG A 111 15.76 -5.91 -2.51
CA ARG A 111 17.16 -6.23 -2.79
C ARG A 111 17.31 -6.75 -4.20
N THR A 112 18.38 -6.30 -4.85
CA THR A 112 18.77 -6.71 -6.20
C THR A 112 20.24 -7.06 -6.14
N CYS A 113 20.52 -8.24 -5.59
CA CYS A 113 21.85 -8.80 -5.36
C CYS A 113 22.08 -10.09 -6.15
#